data_AF-A0A821AE28-F1
#
_entry.id   AF-A0A821AE28-F1
#
_cell.length_a   1.000
_cell.length_b   1.000
_cell.length_c   1.000
_cell.angle_alpha   90.00
_cell.angle_beta   90.00
_cell.angle_gamma   90.00
#
_symmetry.space_group_name_H-M   'P 1'
#
loop_
_entity.id
_entity.type
_entity.pdbx_description
1 polymer ?
#
loop_
_entity_poly.entity_id
_entity_poly.type
_entity_poly.pdbx_seq_one_letter_code
_entity_poly.pdbx_strand_id
1 'polypeptide(L)'
;MCDVGCFCKNGYVRASNEAGSPCIKQEECGKANDTSPCGENEEFLTCGSACPPTCKDWSYPLPKPAMACIAMCVTGCFCKEGFYRSKEGKCVRREQCCGNNEVFTDCGTACVETCNYQPEICTEQCVTGCYCRRPDYVRINNSTNSVCIPRNQCPK
;
A
#
# COMPACT_ATOMS: atom_id res chain seq x y z
N MET A 1 -21.95 10.92 -32.37
CA MET A 1 -22.35 12.09 -31.56
C MET A 1 -21.07 12.84 -31.28
N CYS A 2 -20.91 14.05 -31.82
CA CYS A 2 -19.69 14.84 -31.70
C CYS A 2 -19.97 15.96 -30.72
N ASP A 3 -19.19 16.08 -29.65
CA ASP A 3 -19.28 17.25 -28.77
C ASP A 3 -18.68 18.46 -29.50
N VAL A 4 -19.44 19.53 -29.61
CA VAL A 4 -18.97 20.78 -30.23
C VAL A 4 -18.16 21.55 -29.20
N GLY A 5 -16.86 21.71 -29.43
CA GLY A 5 -15.97 22.39 -28.49
C GLY A 5 -14.51 22.47 -28.96
N CYS A 6 -13.68 23.18 -28.18
CA CYS A 6 -12.23 23.25 -28.41
C CYS A 6 -11.51 22.13 -27.66
N PHE A 7 -10.96 21.18 -28.41
CA PHE A 7 -10.21 20.02 -27.91
C PHE A 7 -8.75 20.08 -28.36
N CYS A 8 -7.87 19.45 -27.59
CA CYS A 8 -6.47 19.32 -27.98
C CYS A 8 -6.32 18.36 -29.17
N LYS A 9 -5.28 18.57 -29.99
CA LYS A 9 -4.92 17.66 -31.08
C LYS A 9 -4.52 16.29 -30.52
N ASN A 10 -4.62 15.24 -31.33
CA ASN A 10 -4.16 13.90 -30.94
C ASN A 10 -2.71 13.93 -30.42
N GLY A 11 -2.49 13.31 -29.25
CA GLY A 11 -1.20 13.32 -28.54
C GLY A 11 -1.00 14.49 -27.58
N TYR A 12 -1.96 15.41 -27.49
CA TYR A 12 -1.95 16.55 -26.58
C TYR A 12 -3.14 16.51 -25.63
N VAL A 13 -2.93 16.98 -24.40
CA VAL A 13 -3.94 17.08 -23.34
C VAL A 13 -3.92 18.48 -22.73
N ARG A 14 -5.01 18.91 -22.10
CA ARG A 14 -5.03 20.20 -21.40
C ARG A 14 -4.09 20.14 -20.19
N ALA A 15 -3.26 21.17 -20.01
CA ALA A 15 -2.35 21.29 -18.87
C ALA A 15 -3.07 21.34 -17.51
N SER A 16 -4.31 21.84 -17.47
CA SER A 16 -5.18 21.86 -16.29
C SER A 16 -6.66 21.73 -16.69
N ASN A 17 -7.54 21.57 -15.70
CA ASN A 17 -8.99 21.52 -15.88
C ASN A 17 -9.62 22.92 -16.11
N GLU A 18 -8.81 23.97 -16.16
CA GLU A 18 -9.28 25.34 -16.35
C GLU A 18 -9.71 25.56 -17.81
N ALA A 19 -10.77 26.35 -17.98
CA ALA A 19 -11.24 26.74 -19.30
C ALA A 19 -10.17 27.59 -20.00
N GLY A 20 -9.69 27.14 -21.16
CA GLY A 20 -8.63 27.83 -21.91
C GLY A 20 -7.21 27.40 -21.52
N SER A 21 -7.03 26.39 -20.67
CA SER A 21 -5.72 25.80 -20.41
C SER A 21 -5.00 25.41 -21.71
N PRO A 22 -3.67 25.64 -21.82
CA PRO A 22 -2.89 25.25 -22.99
C PRO A 22 -2.90 23.73 -23.19
N CYS A 23 -2.75 23.30 -24.44
CA CYS A 23 -2.55 21.91 -24.79
C CYS A 23 -1.04 21.58 -24.73
N ILE A 24 -0.66 20.71 -23.82
CA ILE A 24 0.71 20.19 -23.67
C ILE A 24 0.75 18.75 -24.18
N LYS A 25 1.95 18.21 -24.44
CA LYS A 25 2.04 16.81 -24.84
C LYS A 25 1.54 15.91 -23.71
N GLN A 26 0.95 14.77 -24.06
CA GLN A 26 0.49 13.80 -23.06
C GLN A 26 1.60 13.38 -22.09
N GLU A 27 2.84 13.31 -22.55
CA GLU A 27 4.03 13.01 -21.73
C GLU A 27 4.45 14.14 -20.79
N GLU A 28 4.01 15.37 -21.03
CA GLU A 28 4.29 16.56 -20.21
C GLU A 28 3.17 16.84 -19.20
N CYS A 29 2.04 16.14 -19.32
CA CYS A 29 0.93 16.22 -18.38
C CYS A 29 1.40 15.76 -16.99
N GLY A 30 1.40 16.71 -16.03
CA GLY A 30 1.94 16.48 -14.68
C GLY A 30 3.45 16.68 -14.52
N LYS A 31 4.15 17.19 -15.55
CA LYS A 31 5.60 17.51 -15.51
C LYS A 31 5.95 18.99 -15.44
N ALA A 32 4.95 19.89 -15.45
CA ALA A 32 5.17 21.32 -15.32
C ALA A 32 5.19 21.71 -13.82
N ASN A 33 6.35 22.18 -13.37
CA ASN A 33 6.78 22.41 -11.98
C ASN A 33 7.05 21.14 -11.17
N ASP A 34 8.07 21.22 -10.31
CA ASP A 34 8.43 20.32 -9.19
C ASP A 34 7.28 20.04 -8.19
N THR A 35 6.05 20.35 -8.57
CA THR A 35 4.79 19.97 -7.95
C THR A 35 4.16 18.89 -8.82
N SER A 36 4.64 17.65 -8.69
CA SER A 36 3.89 16.48 -9.17
C SER A 36 2.43 16.63 -8.72
N PRO A 37 1.42 16.37 -9.58
CA PRO A 37 0.01 16.37 -9.15
C PRO A 37 -0.27 15.27 -8.11
N CYS A 38 0.69 14.36 -7.92
CA CYS A 38 0.65 13.30 -6.94
C CYS A 38 1.50 13.64 -5.71
N GLY A 39 1.17 13.01 -4.58
CA GLY A 39 1.86 13.23 -3.32
C GLY A 39 3.31 12.75 -3.30
N GLU A 40 3.96 12.91 -2.16
CA GLU A 40 5.30 12.38 -1.94
C GLU A 40 5.35 10.85 -2.17
N ASN A 41 6.38 10.38 -2.87
CA ASN A 41 6.57 8.98 -3.26
C ASN A 41 5.44 8.39 -4.12
N GLU A 42 4.69 9.25 -4.80
CA GLU A 42 3.71 8.86 -5.81
C GLU A 42 4.16 9.22 -7.23
N GLU A 43 3.65 8.47 -8.19
CA GLU A 43 3.79 8.74 -9.63
C GLU A 43 2.43 8.68 -10.30
N PHE A 44 2.23 9.53 -11.31
CA PHE A 44 1.02 9.54 -12.11
C PHE A 44 1.13 8.49 -13.21
N LEU A 45 0.22 7.51 -13.20
CA LEU A 45 0.13 6.49 -14.24
C LEU A 45 -1.20 6.62 -14.98
N THR A 46 -1.15 6.57 -16.32
CA THR A 46 -2.36 6.45 -17.15
C THR A 46 -2.97 5.05 -17.09
N CYS A 47 -2.18 4.06 -16.67
CA CYS A 47 -2.53 2.65 -16.62
C CYS A 47 -1.86 2.00 -15.40
N GLY A 48 -2.48 2.10 -14.23
CA GLY A 48 -2.05 1.42 -13.00
C GLY A 48 -3.02 0.32 -12.56
N SER A 49 -2.60 -0.52 -11.62
CA SER A 49 -3.43 -1.62 -11.10
C SER A 49 -4.67 -1.09 -10.38
N ALA A 50 -5.84 -1.70 -10.62
CA ALA A 50 -7.05 -1.44 -9.84
C ALA A 50 -6.92 -1.89 -8.36
N CYS A 51 -5.95 -2.74 -8.05
CA CYS A 51 -5.61 -3.18 -6.69
C CYS A 51 -4.14 -2.86 -6.44
N PRO A 52 -3.79 -1.58 -6.22
CA PRO A 52 -2.42 -1.21 -5.90
C PRO A 52 -2.03 -1.77 -4.53
N PRO A 53 -0.75 -2.08 -4.30
CA PRO A 53 -0.30 -2.67 -3.05
C PRO A 53 -0.39 -1.66 -1.90
N THR A 54 -0.74 -2.16 -0.72
CA THR A 54 -0.99 -1.36 0.48
C THR A 54 -0.23 -1.92 1.68
N CYS A 55 -0.10 -1.14 2.75
CA CYS A 55 0.49 -1.64 3.99
C CYS A 55 -0.26 -2.85 4.60
N LYS A 56 -1.52 -3.09 4.22
CA LYS A 56 -2.26 -4.28 4.67
C LYS A 56 -1.70 -5.57 4.10
N ASP A 57 -1.00 -5.51 2.97
CA ASP A 57 -0.39 -6.68 2.33
C ASP A 57 0.79 -7.22 3.15
N TRP A 58 1.36 -6.39 4.03
CA TRP A 58 2.46 -6.75 4.94
C TRP A 58 1.99 -7.06 6.36
N SER A 59 0.69 -6.98 6.64
CA SER A 59 0.15 -7.30 7.97
C SER A 59 0.27 -8.80 8.26
N TYR A 60 0.55 -9.16 9.51
CA TYR A 60 0.57 -10.54 9.95
C TYR A 60 -0.46 -10.74 11.09
N PRO A 61 -1.18 -11.88 11.20
CA PRO A 61 -1.39 -12.85 10.14
C PRO A 61 -1.82 -12.19 8.84
N LEU A 62 -1.36 -12.74 7.71
CA LEU A 62 -1.74 -12.24 6.40
C LEU A 62 -3.27 -12.27 6.27
N PRO A 63 -3.88 -11.22 5.69
CA PRO A 63 -5.29 -11.28 5.37
C PRO A 63 -5.56 -12.46 4.45
N LYS A 64 -6.77 -13.03 4.56
CA LYS A 64 -7.25 -14.03 3.59
C LYS A 64 -6.97 -13.48 2.19
N PRO A 65 -6.50 -14.33 1.24
CA PRO A 65 -6.10 -13.88 -0.07
C PRO A 65 -7.16 -12.94 -0.64
N ALA A 66 -6.72 -11.74 -0.98
CA ALA A 66 -7.61 -10.74 -1.54
C ALA A 66 -8.31 -11.34 -2.77
N MET A 67 -9.57 -10.96 -2.96
CA MET A 67 -10.33 -11.32 -4.15
C MET A 67 -9.46 -11.05 -5.37
N ALA A 68 -9.33 -12.02 -6.28
CA ALA A 68 -8.44 -11.94 -7.42
C ALA A 68 -8.55 -10.56 -8.08
N CYS A 69 -7.43 -9.85 -8.20
CA CYS A 69 -7.46 -8.52 -8.78
C CYS A 69 -7.87 -8.63 -10.25
N ILE A 70 -8.89 -7.87 -10.64
CA ILE A 70 -9.29 -7.77 -12.04
C ILE A 70 -8.17 -7.13 -12.85
N ALA A 71 -7.89 -7.67 -14.03
CA ALA A 71 -6.89 -7.13 -14.96
C ALA A 71 -7.40 -5.87 -15.69
N MET A 72 -7.91 -4.90 -14.93
CA MET A 72 -8.30 -3.59 -15.44
C MET A 72 -7.26 -2.55 -15.03
N CYS A 73 -6.94 -1.65 -15.95
CA CYS A 73 -6.10 -0.50 -15.66
C CYS A 73 -6.95 0.69 -15.25
N VAL A 74 -6.45 1.47 -14.29
CA VAL A 74 -7.06 2.72 -13.84
C VAL A 74 -6.02 3.84 -13.91
N THR A 75 -6.46 5.04 -14.28
CA THR A 75 -5.60 6.23 -14.34
C THR A 75 -5.59 6.95 -12.99
N GLY A 76 -4.44 7.41 -12.52
CA GLY A 76 -4.33 8.17 -11.27
C GLY A 76 -2.94 8.19 -10.66
N CYS A 77 -2.87 8.56 -9.37
CA CYS A 77 -1.63 8.59 -8.59
C CYS A 77 -1.42 7.28 -7.83
N PHE A 78 -0.29 6.63 -8.10
CA PHE A 78 0.11 5.35 -7.52
C PHE A 78 1.38 5.51 -6.72
N CYS A 79 1.56 4.67 -5.70
CA CYS A 79 2.85 4.61 -5.02
C CYS A 79 3.91 4.12 -6.00
N LYS A 80 5.07 4.80 -5.98
CA LYS A 80 6.26 4.37 -6.73
C LYS A 80 6.67 2.96 -6.30
N GLU A 81 7.44 2.29 -7.15
CA GLU A 81 8.02 0.99 -6.82
C GLU A 81 8.75 1.01 -5.47
N GLY A 82 8.47 0.00 -4.62
CA GLY A 82 8.99 -0.10 -3.26
C GLY A 82 8.25 0.73 -2.21
N PHE A 83 7.22 1.48 -2.60
CA PHE A 83 6.32 2.20 -1.69
C PHE A 83 4.91 1.61 -1.69
N TYR A 84 4.24 1.74 -0.55
CA TYR A 84 2.96 1.10 -0.27
C TYR A 84 2.01 2.11 0.34
N ARG A 85 0.74 2.07 -0.06
CA ARG A 85 -0.23 3.03 0.46
C ARG A 85 -0.59 2.69 1.90
N SER A 86 -0.31 3.64 2.79
CA SER A 86 -0.67 3.61 4.22
C SER A 86 -2.17 3.85 4.42
N LYS A 87 -2.66 3.67 5.65
CA LYS A 87 -4.07 3.95 6.01
C LYS A 87 -4.40 5.44 5.89
N GLU A 88 -3.40 6.30 6.01
CA GLU A 88 -3.47 7.75 5.91
C GLU A 88 -3.40 8.24 4.44
N GLY A 89 -3.32 7.31 3.48
CA GLY A 89 -3.28 7.63 2.05
C GLY A 89 -1.89 7.98 1.50
N LYS A 90 -0.86 8.04 2.36
CA LYS A 90 0.52 8.34 1.97
C LYS A 90 1.27 7.10 1.48
N CYS A 91 2.20 7.27 0.55
CA CYS A 91 3.08 6.20 0.09
C CYS A 91 4.34 6.12 0.95
N VAL A 92 4.48 5.00 1.65
CA VAL A 92 5.53 4.77 2.66
C VAL A 92 6.31 3.50 2.34
N ARG A 93 7.52 3.36 2.90
CA ARG A 93 8.29 2.11 2.74
C ARG A 93 7.72 0.99 3.61
N ARG A 94 8.08 -0.27 3.31
CA ARG A 94 7.58 -1.46 4.04
C ARG A 94 7.85 -1.39 5.53
N GLU A 95 8.98 -0.84 5.93
CA GLU A 95 9.37 -0.71 7.34
C GLU A 95 8.47 0.27 8.11
N GLN A 96 7.83 1.20 7.40
CA GLN A 96 6.88 2.17 7.95
C GLN A 96 5.43 1.67 7.92
N CYS A 97 5.17 0.49 7.34
CA CYS A 97 3.84 -0.12 7.32
C CYS A 97 3.49 -0.83 8.63
N CYS A 98 4.49 -1.19 9.44
CA CYS A 98 4.28 -1.96 10.66
C CYS A 98 3.76 -1.09 11.81
N GLY A 99 2.89 -1.67 12.63
CA GLY A 99 2.32 -1.03 13.80
C GLY A 99 3.26 -0.97 15.00
N ASN A 100 2.72 -0.50 16.12
CA ASN A 100 3.47 -0.43 17.38
C ASN A 100 3.93 -1.83 17.82
N ASN A 101 5.19 -1.89 18.25
CA ASN A 101 5.87 -3.12 18.68
C ASN A 101 5.93 -4.21 17.60
N GLU A 102 5.82 -3.84 16.34
CA GLU A 102 6.08 -4.71 15.21
C GLU A 102 7.44 -4.38 14.57
N VAL A 103 7.97 -5.37 13.86
CA VAL A 103 9.19 -5.28 13.05
C VAL A 103 8.88 -5.92 11.71
N PHE A 104 9.23 -5.19 10.65
CA PHE A 104 9.20 -5.74 9.30
C PHE A 104 10.38 -6.71 9.13
N THR A 105 10.11 -7.90 8.58
CA THR A 105 11.16 -8.82 8.15
C THR A 105 10.72 -9.55 6.87
N ASP A 106 11.67 -9.78 5.97
CA ASP A 106 11.47 -10.60 4.78
C ASP A 106 11.38 -12.10 5.12
N CYS A 107 11.93 -12.53 6.26
CA CYS A 107 11.79 -13.89 6.78
C CYS A 107 11.32 -13.86 8.25
N GLY A 108 10.01 -13.95 8.45
CA GLY A 108 9.38 -14.17 9.74
C GLY A 108 8.73 -15.54 9.84
N THR A 109 8.15 -15.82 11.02
CA THR A 109 7.50 -17.11 11.29
C THR A 109 6.19 -17.27 10.54
N ALA A 110 5.86 -18.50 10.16
CA ALA A 110 4.55 -18.83 9.63
C ALA A 110 3.46 -19.04 10.68
N CYS A 111 3.82 -19.04 11.97
CA CYS A 111 2.85 -19.17 13.05
C CYS A 111 2.57 -17.86 13.77
N VAL A 112 1.30 -17.67 14.12
CA VAL A 112 0.88 -16.52 14.91
C VAL A 112 0.96 -16.89 16.39
N GLU A 113 1.86 -16.26 17.11
CA GLU A 113 1.86 -16.28 18.57
C GLU A 113 0.86 -15.25 19.11
N THR A 114 -0.03 -15.71 19.99
CA THR A 114 -1.02 -14.86 20.66
C THR A 114 -0.98 -15.05 22.17
N CYS A 115 -1.70 -14.22 22.92
CA CYS A 115 -1.84 -14.35 24.36
C CYS A 115 -2.28 -15.74 24.84
N ASN A 116 -3.14 -16.41 24.09
CA ASN A 116 -3.73 -17.72 24.46
C ASN A 116 -3.19 -18.89 23.64
N TYR A 117 -2.22 -18.64 22.76
CA TYR A 117 -1.69 -19.67 21.87
C TYR A 117 -0.21 -19.44 21.58
N GLN A 118 0.60 -20.43 21.96
CA GLN A 118 2.00 -20.52 21.64
C GLN A 118 2.22 -21.82 20.83
N PRO A 119 2.68 -21.72 19.57
CA PRO A 119 2.93 -22.88 18.73
C PRO A 119 4.21 -23.59 19.20
N GLU A 120 4.14 -24.90 19.43
CA GLU A 120 5.31 -25.73 19.76
C GLU A 120 6.13 -26.10 18.53
N ILE A 121 5.46 -26.23 17.38
CA ILE A 121 6.07 -26.57 16.09
C ILE A 121 5.61 -25.54 15.07
N CYS A 122 6.56 -24.97 14.36
CA CYS A 122 6.30 -24.13 13.19
C CYS A 122 6.98 -24.69 11.97
N THR A 123 6.40 -24.43 10.80
CA THR A 123 7.07 -24.68 9.53
C THR A 123 8.19 -23.66 9.34
N GLU A 124 9.33 -24.12 8.83
CA GLU A 124 10.53 -23.33 8.51
C GLU A 124 10.37 -22.45 7.24
N GLN A 125 9.12 -22.10 6.91
CA GLN A 125 8.85 -21.25 5.75
C GLN A 125 9.02 -19.77 6.16
N CYS A 126 9.84 -19.03 5.39
CA CYS A 126 9.95 -17.59 5.54
C CYS A 126 8.66 -16.93 5.03
N VAL A 127 7.94 -16.25 5.92
CA VAL A 127 6.82 -15.41 5.54
C VAL A 127 7.25 -13.95 5.69
N THR A 128 7.17 -13.15 4.63
CA THR A 128 7.48 -11.72 4.68
C THR A 128 6.33 -10.96 5.33
N GLY A 129 6.62 -10.03 6.24
CA GLY A 129 5.59 -9.20 6.86
C GLY A 129 6.01 -8.51 8.16
N CYS A 130 5.03 -7.94 8.85
CA CYS A 130 5.17 -7.26 10.14
C CYS A 130 4.89 -8.22 11.30
N TYR A 131 5.88 -8.47 12.15
CA TYR A 131 5.78 -9.39 13.28
C TYR A 131 5.98 -8.67 14.61
N CYS A 132 5.34 -9.15 15.67
CA CYS A 132 5.63 -8.64 17.01
C CYS A 132 7.11 -8.79 17.35
N ARG A 133 7.68 -7.78 18.02
CA ARG A 133 9.04 -7.82 18.55
C ARG A 133 9.20 -9.01 19.49
N ARG A 134 9.93 -10.03 19.04
CA ARG A 134 10.23 -11.21 19.85
C ARG A 134 11.41 -10.95 20.79
N PRO A 135 11.46 -11.62 21.95
CA PRO A 135 10.48 -12.61 22.46
C PRO A 135 9.32 -12.01 23.28
N ASP A 136 9.35 -10.70 23.56
CA ASP A 136 8.54 -10.10 24.63
C ASP A 136 7.12 -9.71 24.22
N TYR A 137 6.85 -9.52 22.92
CA TYR A 137 5.56 -9.06 22.42
C TYR A 137 4.81 -10.17 21.69
N VAL A 138 3.51 -10.26 21.97
CA VAL A 138 2.57 -11.20 21.34
C VAL A 138 1.32 -10.48 20.88
N ARG A 139 0.61 -11.08 19.92
CA ARG A 139 -0.68 -10.56 19.47
C ARG A 139 -1.75 -10.84 20.52
N ILE A 140 -2.70 -9.92 20.71
CA ILE A 140 -3.84 -10.17 21.62
C ILE A 140 -4.66 -11.37 21.16
N ASN A 141 -4.92 -11.45 19.84
CA ASN A 141 -5.67 -12.53 19.20
C ASN A 141 -5.18 -12.74 17.74
N ASN A 142 -5.79 -13.70 17.03
CA ASN A 142 -5.42 -14.09 15.66
C ASN A 142 -6.12 -13.24 14.57
N SER A 143 -6.44 -11.97 14.86
CA SER A 143 -7.00 -11.04 13.87
C SER A 143 -5.90 -10.31 13.10
N THR A 144 -6.15 -9.96 11.84
CA THR A 144 -5.21 -9.25 10.96
C THR A 144 -4.89 -7.82 11.40
N ASN A 145 -5.72 -7.24 12.28
CA ASN A 145 -5.50 -5.93 12.91
C ASN A 145 -5.18 -6.04 14.41
N SER A 146 -4.86 -7.25 14.90
CA SER A 146 -4.50 -7.49 16.30
C SER A 146 -3.21 -6.73 16.65
N VAL A 147 -3.18 -6.07 17.79
CA VAL A 147 -2.01 -5.30 18.24
C VAL A 147 -1.01 -6.19 19.00
N CYS A 148 0.27 -5.82 18.93
CA CYS A 148 1.34 -6.46 19.69
C CYS A 148 1.48 -5.80 21.07
N ILE A 149 1.22 -6.59 22.11
CA ILE A 149 1.36 -6.17 23.50
C ILE A 149 2.44 -7.02 24.20
N PRO A 150 3.07 -6.50 25.26
CA PRO A 150 3.93 -7.31 26.12
C PRO A 150 3.19 -8.54 26.65
N ARG A 151 3.85 -9.71 26.69
CA ARG A 151 3.24 -10.97 27.16
C ARG A 151 2.62 -10.87 28.56
N ASN A 152 3.19 -10.05 29.45
CA ASN A 152 2.65 -9.83 30.79
C ASN A 152 1.39 -8.93 30.83
N GLN A 153 1.00 -8.32 29.71
CA GLN A 153 -0.22 -7.51 29.58
C GLN A 153 -1.38 -8.26 28.93
N CYS A 154 -1.23 -9.57 28.70
CA CYS A 154 -2.29 -10.38 28.14
C CYS A 154 -3.54 -10.38 29.04
N PRO A 155 -4.74 -10.15 28.46
CA PRO A 155 -5.99 -10.20 29.21
C PRO A 155 -6.20 -11.60 29.77
N LYS A 156 -6.65 -11.68 31.03
CA LYS A 156 -6.98 -12.93 31.73
C LYS A 156 -8.38 -13.42 31.37
#